data_AF-A0A7X7C6Y9-F1
#
_entry.id   AF-A0A7X7C6Y9-F1
#
_cell.length_a   1.000
_cell.length_b   1.000
_cell.length_c   1.000
_cell.angle_alpha   90.00
_cell.angle_beta   90.00
_cell.angle_gamma   90.00
#
_symmetry.space_group_name_H-M   'P 1'
#
loop_
_entity.id
_entity.type
_entity.pdbx_description
1 polymer ?
#
loop_
_entity_poly.entity_id
_entity_poly.type
_entity_poly.pdbx_seq_one_letter_code
_entity_poly.pdbx_strand_id
1 'polypeptide(L)'
;HSGDNSVYFNRYGKYPELGAYQSKDSKYYNWYHFTNHPDEYRSWWGIKTLPAFNQNDPEFLNFITGKDGVIQKWLDLGAFGFRLDVIDELNDAFLDRIYQSLKEKNPNHIMIGEVWEDASNKISYGHRRKYFNGRQCDSVMNYPLKNAIINYLTQGNALALQRQMRQLVNNYPKIVLDNLMNILGTHDTERIISVFAPEHPKTRTEQANYHMPPVNYYLALSMVKLASALQYTLPGVPCIYYGDEIGMEGFKDPFCRKTFAWNNMNSELLSWYQKLGEIRKDEAYLDGIYLEEFISKDIFSFSRSKGDYKIMTIVNNGDADYYLDIEKGYDLLRDKHVSGQFCVTANSVSIIKIHC
;
A
#
# COMPACT_ATOMS: atom_id res chain seq x y z
N HIS A 1 -3.75 1.12 -19.89
CA HIS A 1 -3.21 1.78 -21.10
C HIS A 1 -1.97 1.01 -21.58
N SER A 2 -1.38 1.34 -22.73
CA SER A 2 -0.05 0.84 -23.15
C SER A 2 0.90 1.99 -23.43
N GLY A 3 2.19 1.71 -23.66
CA GLY A 3 3.08 2.67 -24.31
C GLY A 3 2.71 2.90 -25.79
N ASP A 4 2.95 4.10 -26.29
CA ASP A 4 2.76 4.45 -27.72
C ASP A 4 3.75 3.73 -28.65
N ASN A 5 4.86 3.25 -28.11
CA ASN A 5 5.82 2.39 -28.79
C ASN A 5 5.63 0.89 -28.47
N SER A 6 4.43 0.45 -28.10
CA SER A 6 4.09 -0.98 -28.02
C SER A 6 3.98 -1.60 -29.42
N VAL A 7 4.07 -2.92 -29.54
CA VAL A 7 3.81 -3.63 -30.82
C VAL A 7 2.38 -3.40 -31.34
N TYR A 8 1.42 -3.18 -30.44
CA TYR A 8 0.02 -2.97 -30.77
C TYR A 8 -0.26 -1.57 -31.31
N PHE A 9 0.39 -0.54 -30.75
CA PHE A 9 0.20 0.86 -31.18
C PHE A 9 1.19 1.27 -32.28
N ASN A 10 2.46 0.88 -32.12
CA ASN A 10 3.59 1.02 -33.05
C ASN A 10 3.76 2.43 -33.66
N ARG A 11 3.68 3.49 -32.83
CA ARG A 11 3.76 4.88 -33.31
C ARG A 11 5.00 5.19 -34.14
N TYR A 12 6.13 4.58 -33.79
CA TYR A 12 7.43 4.85 -34.40
C TYR A 12 7.87 3.80 -35.43
N GLY A 13 7.01 2.83 -35.75
CA GLY A 13 7.34 1.77 -36.73
C GLY A 13 8.52 0.89 -36.35
N LYS A 14 8.73 0.62 -35.06
CA LYS A 14 9.84 -0.22 -34.58
C LYS A 14 9.60 -1.71 -34.79
N TYR A 15 8.35 -2.13 -34.88
CA TYR A 15 7.98 -3.53 -35.08
C TYR A 15 7.56 -3.77 -36.53
N PRO A 16 7.82 -4.97 -37.08
CA PRO A 16 7.38 -5.33 -38.42
C PRO A 16 5.86 -5.48 -38.52
N GLU A 17 5.18 -5.73 -37.39
CA GLU A 17 3.72 -5.77 -37.35
C GLU A 17 3.10 -4.38 -37.45
N LEU A 18 2.02 -4.27 -38.22
CA LEU A 18 1.28 -3.03 -38.41
C LEU A 18 0.51 -2.67 -37.13
N GLY A 19 0.87 -1.56 -36.49
CA GLY A 19 0.20 -1.07 -35.28
C GLY A 19 -0.99 -0.16 -35.55
N ALA A 20 -1.83 0.01 -34.53
CA ALA A 20 -3.06 0.78 -34.58
C ALA A 20 -2.86 2.26 -34.97
N TYR A 21 -1.73 2.87 -34.57
CA TYR A 21 -1.41 4.25 -34.96
C TYR A 21 -1.08 4.36 -36.46
N GLN A 22 -0.53 3.32 -37.07
CA GLN A 22 0.00 3.39 -38.44
C GLN A 22 -1.09 3.20 -39.50
N SER A 23 -2.11 2.37 -39.24
CA SER A 23 -3.20 2.12 -40.18
C SER A 23 -4.46 1.64 -39.47
N LYS A 24 -5.62 1.98 -40.06
CA LYS A 24 -6.93 1.43 -39.69
C LYS A 24 -7.07 -0.05 -40.02
N ASP A 25 -6.23 -0.57 -40.91
CA ASP A 25 -6.19 -1.99 -41.29
C ASP A 25 -5.41 -2.85 -40.28
N SER A 26 -4.81 -2.24 -39.25
CA SER A 26 -4.17 -2.99 -38.17
C SER A 26 -5.20 -3.85 -37.44
N LYS A 27 -4.87 -5.13 -37.19
CA LYS A 27 -5.67 -6.01 -36.33
C LYS A 27 -5.86 -5.46 -34.90
N TYR A 28 -4.98 -4.54 -34.48
CA TYR A 28 -5.04 -3.89 -33.18
C TYR A 28 -5.80 -2.56 -33.20
N TYR A 29 -6.33 -2.11 -34.35
CA TYR A 29 -6.96 -0.79 -34.48
C TYR A 29 -8.10 -0.60 -33.46
N ASN A 30 -8.97 -1.61 -33.33
CA ASN A 30 -10.13 -1.59 -32.43
C ASN A 30 -9.76 -1.71 -30.94
N TRP A 31 -8.51 -2.06 -30.63
CA TRP A 31 -8.00 -2.09 -29.25
C TRP A 31 -7.80 -0.68 -28.70
N TYR A 32 -7.93 0.37 -29.51
CA TYR A 32 -7.79 1.76 -29.11
C TYR A 32 -9.00 2.59 -29.55
N HIS A 33 -9.17 3.75 -28.93
CA HIS A 33 -10.22 4.69 -29.30
C HIS A 33 -9.63 5.93 -29.97
N PHE A 34 -9.69 5.98 -31.31
CA PHE A 34 -9.34 7.16 -32.10
C PHE A 34 -10.58 8.04 -32.32
N THR A 35 -10.48 9.32 -32.00
CA THR A 35 -11.48 10.33 -32.42
C THR A 35 -11.15 10.84 -33.82
N ASN A 36 -9.85 11.03 -34.12
CA ASN A 36 -9.35 11.37 -35.44
C ASN A 36 -7.99 10.67 -35.66
N HIS A 37 -7.98 9.64 -36.50
CA HIS A 37 -6.79 8.81 -36.71
C HIS A 37 -5.74 9.55 -37.57
N PRO A 38 -4.43 9.49 -37.22
CA PRO A 38 -3.85 8.73 -36.11
C PRO A 38 -3.62 9.54 -34.82
N ASP A 39 -3.72 10.87 -34.84
CA ASP A 39 -3.17 11.73 -33.79
C ASP A 39 -4.11 12.02 -32.60
N GLU A 40 -5.41 11.86 -32.79
CA GLU A 40 -6.40 12.07 -31.75
C GLU A 40 -7.02 10.75 -31.30
N TYR A 41 -6.72 10.38 -30.06
CA TYR A 41 -7.15 9.17 -29.40
C TYR A 41 -7.21 9.38 -27.89
N ARG A 42 -7.97 8.52 -27.21
CA ARG A 42 -8.03 8.47 -25.75
C ARG A 42 -6.68 8.01 -25.19
N SER A 43 -6.19 8.71 -24.18
CA SER A 43 -4.95 8.38 -23.49
C SER A 43 -5.07 8.72 -22.01
N TRP A 44 -4.23 8.08 -21.20
CA TRP A 44 -4.20 8.29 -19.75
C TRP A 44 -3.95 9.78 -19.47
N TRP A 45 -4.93 10.47 -18.88
CA TRP A 45 -4.86 11.89 -18.52
C TRP A 45 -4.36 12.82 -19.67
N GLY A 46 -4.67 12.46 -20.92
CA GLY A 46 -4.22 13.22 -22.10
C GLY A 46 -2.74 13.04 -22.46
N ILE A 47 -1.99 12.22 -21.73
CA ILE A 47 -0.58 11.92 -22.01
C ILE A 47 -0.48 11.01 -23.23
N LYS A 48 -0.05 11.57 -24.37
CA LYS A 48 -0.05 10.88 -25.67
C LYS A 48 0.85 9.65 -25.74
N THR A 49 1.86 9.55 -24.88
CA THR A 49 2.71 8.36 -24.79
C THR A 49 2.00 7.16 -24.14
N LEU A 50 0.79 7.36 -23.58
CA LEU A 50 0.02 6.34 -22.89
C LEU A 50 -1.38 6.15 -23.50
N PRO A 51 -1.50 5.66 -24.76
CA PRO A 51 -2.79 5.36 -25.38
C PRO A 51 -3.63 4.39 -24.54
N ALA A 52 -4.90 4.72 -24.35
CA ALA A 52 -5.82 3.93 -23.55
C ALA A 52 -6.45 2.81 -24.39
N PHE A 53 -6.49 1.60 -23.82
CA PHE A 53 -7.13 0.46 -24.46
C PHE A 53 -8.66 0.59 -24.45
N ASN A 54 -9.30 0.08 -25.49
CA ASN A 54 -10.72 -0.18 -25.55
C ASN A 54 -11.03 -1.44 -24.73
N GLN A 55 -11.45 -1.24 -23.49
CA GLN A 55 -11.74 -2.32 -22.54
C GLN A 55 -13.00 -3.12 -22.89
N ASN A 56 -13.77 -2.71 -23.91
CA ASN A 56 -14.96 -3.42 -24.37
C ASN A 56 -14.69 -4.26 -25.62
N ASP A 57 -13.50 -4.14 -26.22
CA ASP A 57 -13.13 -4.93 -27.40
C ASP A 57 -13.00 -6.42 -27.02
N PRO A 58 -13.75 -7.33 -27.65
CA PRO A 58 -13.74 -8.76 -27.29
C PRO A 58 -12.37 -9.42 -27.49
N GLU A 59 -11.61 -9.02 -28.51
CA GLU A 59 -10.28 -9.59 -28.75
C GLU A 59 -9.28 -9.14 -27.69
N PHE A 60 -9.31 -7.85 -27.32
CA PHE A 60 -8.50 -7.34 -26.22
C PHE A 60 -8.88 -8.00 -24.89
N LEU A 61 -10.17 -8.14 -24.59
CA LEU A 61 -10.64 -8.83 -23.39
C LEU A 61 -10.14 -10.27 -23.35
N ASN A 62 -10.24 -11.01 -24.46
CA ASN A 62 -9.72 -12.37 -24.56
C ASN A 62 -8.19 -12.42 -24.47
N PHE A 63 -7.49 -11.45 -25.06
CA PHE A 63 -6.05 -11.33 -24.96
C PHE A 63 -5.57 -11.17 -23.50
N ILE A 64 -6.31 -10.42 -22.67
CA ILE A 64 -5.97 -10.26 -21.25
C ILE A 64 -6.44 -11.44 -20.40
N THR A 65 -7.71 -11.85 -20.53
CA THR A 65 -8.43 -12.72 -19.58
C THR A 65 -8.75 -14.12 -20.11
N GLY A 66 -8.45 -14.41 -21.38
CA GLY A 66 -8.68 -15.72 -21.97
C GLY A 66 -7.76 -16.80 -21.40
N LYS A 67 -8.01 -18.05 -21.78
CA LYS A 67 -7.26 -19.23 -21.32
C LYS A 67 -5.76 -19.14 -21.62
N ASP A 68 -5.41 -18.56 -22.76
CA ASP A 68 -4.02 -18.29 -23.18
C ASP A 68 -3.65 -16.80 -23.02
N GLY A 69 -4.44 -16.07 -22.23
CA GLY A 69 -4.31 -14.63 -22.05
C GLY A 69 -3.18 -14.24 -21.11
N VAL A 70 -2.93 -12.93 -21.03
CA VAL A 70 -1.86 -12.34 -20.20
C VAL A 70 -1.95 -12.80 -18.74
N ILE A 71 -3.15 -12.82 -18.16
CA ILE A 71 -3.35 -13.23 -16.76
C ILE A 71 -2.90 -14.68 -16.58
N GLN A 72 -3.41 -15.63 -17.37
CA GLN A 72 -3.08 -17.04 -17.23
C GLN A 72 -1.59 -17.32 -17.43
N LYS A 73 -0.99 -16.69 -18.45
CA LYS A 73 0.46 -16.80 -18.72
C LYS A 73 1.30 -16.46 -17.50
N TRP A 74 1.02 -15.35 -16.82
CA TRP A 74 1.82 -14.96 -15.64
C TRP A 74 1.55 -15.85 -14.43
N LEU A 75 0.31 -16.34 -14.26
CA LEU A 75 0.01 -17.34 -13.23
C LEU A 75 0.74 -18.67 -13.51
N ASP A 76 0.86 -19.09 -14.77
CA ASP A 76 1.63 -20.29 -15.16
C ASP A 76 3.12 -20.13 -14.87
N LEU A 77 3.63 -18.91 -15.00
CA LEU A 77 5.02 -18.56 -14.66
C LEU A 77 5.26 -18.38 -13.15
N GLY A 78 4.23 -18.56 -12.31
CA GLY A 78 4.36 -18.59 -10.85
C GLY A 78 3.94 -17.31 -10.13
N ALA A 79 3.36 -16.33 -10.81
CA ALA A 79 2.74 -15.20 -10.12
C ALA A 79 1.57 -15.67 -9.25
N PHE A 80 1.48 -15.19 -8.02
CA PHE A 80 0.38 -15.54 -7.11
C PHE A 80 -0.87 -14.66 -7.30
N GLY A 81 -0.72 -13.47 -7.86
CA GLY A 81 -1.80 -12.49 -7.96
C GLY A 81 -1.36 -11.23 -8.68
N PHE A 82 -2.26 -10.25 -8.76
CA PHE A 82 -2.04 -9.01 -9.50
C PHE A 82 -2.39 -7.78 -8.66
N ARG A 83 -1.51 -6.77 -8.73
CA ARG A 83 -1.83 -5.39 -8.36
C ARG A 83 -2.32 -4.67 -9.62
N LEU A 84 -3.53 -4.12 -9.58
CA LEU A 84 -4.12 -3.39 -10.71
C LEU A 84 -3.82 -1.90 -10.60
N ASP A 85 -3.03 -1.42 -11.57
CA ASP A 85 -2.71 -0.01 -11.77
C ASP A 85 -3.94 0.80 -12.17
N VAL A 86 -4.13 1.96 -11.52
CA VAL A 86 -5.22 2.91 -11.79
C VAL A 86 -6.56 2.21 -12.00
N ILE A 87 -6.94 1.35 -11.04
CA ILE A 87 -8.13 0.49 -11.16
C ILE A 87 -9.43 1.30 -11.36
N ASP A 88 -9.44 2.56 -10.93
CA ASP A 88 -10.51 3.52 -11.10
C ASP A 88 -10.85 3.82 -12.58
N GLU A 89 -9.92 3.63 -13.52
CA GLU A 89 -10.15 3.78 -14.97
C GLU A 89 -10.71 2.52 -15.64
N LEU A 90 -10.70 1.38 -14.94
CA LEU A 90 -11.17 0.13 -15.49
C LEU A 90 -12.70 0.03 -15.35
N ASN A 91 -13.41 -0.35 -16.41
CA ASN A 91 -14.85 -0.55 -16.35
C ASN A 91 -15.20 -1.83 -15.58
N ASP A 92 -16.43 -1.90 -15.07
CA ASP A 92 -16.88 -3.02 -14.23
C ASP A 92 -16.78 -4.37 -14.95
N ALA A 93 -17.18 -4.43 -16.24
CA ALA A 93 -17.19 -5.68 -17.00
C ALA A 93 -15.78 -6.24 -17.20
N PHE A 94 -14.79 -5.37 -17.37
CA PHE A 94 -13.40 -5.77 -17.50
C PHE A 94 -12.84 -6.28 -16.17
N LEU A 95 -13.12 -5.57 -15.06
CA LEU A 95 -12.73 -6.02 -13.72
C LEU A 95 -13.33 -7.38 -13.36
N ASP A 96 -14.63 -7.58 -13.64
CA ASP A 96 -15.31 -8.85 -13.37
C ASP A 96 -14.65 -10.00 -14.15
N ARG A 97 -14.23 -9.77 -15.41
CA ARG A 97 -13.51 -10.76 -16.21
C ARG A 97 -12.10 -11.04 -15.71
N ILE A 98 -11.35 -10.02 -15.31
CA ILE A 98 -10.01 -10.20 -14.74
C ILE A 98 -10.11 -11.03 -13.46
N TYR A 99 -11.03 -10.65 -12.55
CA TYR A 99 -11.25 -11.37 -11.31
C TYR A 99 -11.68 -12.82 -11.56
N GLN A 100 -12.63 -13.05 -12.47
CA GLN A 100 -13.06 -14.40 -12.83
C GLN A 100 -11.88 -15.22 -13.36
N SER A 101 -11.14 -14.72 -14.35
CA SER A 101 -9.96 -15.39 -14.90
C SER A 101 -8.94 -15.75 -13.80
N LEU A 102 -8.71 -14.84 -12.85
CA LEU A 102 -7.79 -15.07 -11.74
C LEU A 102 -8.27 -16.22 -10.83
N LYS A 103 -9.55 -16.19 -10.45
CA LYS A 103 -10.13 -17.13 -9.48
C LYS A 103 -10.40 -18.52 -10.06
N GLU A 104 -10.65 -18.64 -11.37
CA GLU A 104 -10.89 -19.92 -12.05
C GLU A 104 -9.73 -20.90 -11.88
N LYS A 105 -8.48 -20.40 -11.84
CA LYS A 105 -7.29 -21.23 -11.67
C LYS A 105 -7.06 -21.62 -10.21
N ASN A 106 -7.21 -20.67 -9.30
CA ASN A 106 -7.08 -20.89 -7.86
C ASN A 106 -7.86 -19.80 -7.10
N PRO A 107 -8.83 -20.16 -6.24
CA PRO A 107 -9.61 -19.18 -5.50
C PRO A 107 -8.77 -18.32 -4.54
N ASN A 108 -7.57 -18.79 -4.18
CA ASN A 108 -6.65 -18.08 -3.29
C ASN A 108 -5.78 -17.03 -4.01
N HIS A 109 -5.75 -17.01 -5.35
CA HIS A 109 -5.03 -15.95 -6.08
C HIS A 109 -5.59 -14.58 -5.70
N ILE A 110 -4.73 -13.59 -5.47
CA ILE A 110 -5.13 -12.30 -4.92
C ILE A 110 -5.18 -11.19 -5.98
N MET A 111 -6.22 -10.35 -5.94
CA MET A 111 -6.30 -9.12 -6.71
C MET A 111 -6.34 -7.90 -5.80
N ILE A 112 -5.34 -7.02 -5.97
CA ILE A 112 -5.16 -5.81 -5.16
C ILE A 112 -5.35 -4.58 -6.06
N GLY A 113 -6.35 -3.76 -5.79
CA GLY A 113 -6.57 -2.51 -6.52
C GLY A 113 -5.71 -1.35 -6.00
N GLU A 114 -5.19 -0.53 -6.89
CA GLU A 114 -4.69 0.81 -6.51
C GLU A 114 -5.88 1.77 -6.31
N VAL A 115 -6.31 1.95 -5.06
CA VAL A 115 -7.35 2.92 -4.68
C VAL A 115 -6.78 3.80 -3.58
N TRP A 116 -6.78 5.12 -3.80
CA TRP A 116 -6.13 6.08 -2.89
C TRP A 116 -7.03 6.50 -1.72
N GLU A 117 -8.33 6.29 -1.85
CA GLU A 117 -9.37 6.65 -0.88
C GLU A 117 -10.11 5.42 -0.36
N ASP A 118 -11.24 5.63 0.34
CA ASP A 118 -12.10 4.54 0.80
C ASP A 118 -12.73 3.80 -0.40
N ALA A 119 -12.28 2.56 -0.59
CA ALA A 119 -12.69 1.70 -1.68
C ALA A 119 -14.09 1.10 -1.51
N SER A 120 -14.65 1.08 -0.29
CA SER A 120 -15.98 0.53 -0.02
C SER A 120 -17.12 1.37 -0.62
N ASN A 121 -16.90 2.68 -0.76
CA ASN A 121 -17.90 3.64 -1.22
C ASN A 121 -17.35 4.57 -2.31
N LYS A 122 -16.25 4.17 -2.97
CA LYS A 122 -15.59 4.95 -4.01
C LYS A 122 -16.57 5.28 -5.15
N ILE A 123 -16.55 6.56 -5.54
CA ILE A 123 -17.14 7.03 -6.80
C ILE A 123 -15.98 7.46 -7.70
N SER A 124 -15.93 6.92 -8.91
CA SER A 124 -14.95 7.32 -9.93
C SER A 124 -15.64 7.44 -11.28
N TYR A 125 -15.27 8.48 -12.04
CA TYR A 125 -15.87 8.81 -13.34
C TYR A 125 -17.41 8.81 -13.34
N GLY A 126 -18.03 9.29 -12.25
CA GLY A 126 -19.49 9.37 -12.12
C GLY A 126 -20.19 8.07 -11.72
N HIS A 127 -19.45 6.99 -11.47
CA HIS A 127 -20.00 5.68 -11.13
C HIS A 127 -19.54 5.20 -9.75
N ARG A 128 -20.47 4.65 -8.97
CA ARG A 128 -20.14 3.94 -7.73
C ARG A 128 -19.46 2.62 -8.08
N ARG A 129 -18.29 2.39 -7.50
CA ARG A 129 -17.47 1.20 -7.73
C ARG A 129 -17.97 0.03 -6.88
N LYS A 130 -17.69 -1.20 -7.33
CA LYS A 130 -18.19 -2.46 -6.74
C LYS A 130 -17.05 -3.34 -6.23
N TYR A 131 -15.93 -2.73 -5.84
CA TYR A 131 -14.68 -3.42 -5.52
C TYR A 131 -14.87 -4.58 -4.53
N PHE A 132 -15.63 -4.37 -3.45
CA PHE A 132 -15.81 -5.35 -2.38
C PHE A 132 -17.12 -6.16 -2.47
N ASN A 133 -17.72 -6.24 -3.66
CA ASN A 133 -18.92 -7.05 -3.88
C ASN A 133 -18.60 -8.55 -4.09
N GLY A 134 -17.37 -8.97 -3.81
CA GLY A 134 -16.88 -10.36 -3.98
C GLY A 134 -16.54 -10.75 -5.41
N ARG A 135 -16.45 -9.78 -6.34
CA ARG A 135 -16.25 -10.04 -7.78
C ARG A 135 -15.20 -9.16 -8.45
N GLN A 136 -14.64 -8.18 -7.74
CA GLN A 136 -13.82 -7.15 -8.37
C GLN A 136 -12.51 -6.80 -7.66
N CYS A 137 -12.34 -7.13 -6.38
CA CYS A 137 -11.07 -6.96 -5.63
C CYS A 137 -11.14 -7.87 -4.40
N ASP A 138 -9.98 -8.42 -4.01
CA ASP A 138 -9.82 -9.05 -2.70
C ASP A 138 -9.29 -8.04 -1.67
N SER A 139 -8.54 -7.04 -2.15
CA SER A 139 -7.90 -6.02 -1.33
C SER A 139 -7.60 -4.75 -2.14
N VAL A 140 -7.12 -3.71 -1.46
CA VAL A 140 -6.62 -2.46 -2.05
C VAL A 140 -5.36 -1.98 -1.34
N MET A 141 -4.62 -1.09 -2.00
CA MET A 141 -3.53 -0.33 -1.37
C MET A 141 -4.10 0.62 -0.30
N ASN A 142 -3.70 0.43 0.95
CA ASN A 142 -4.32 1.12 2.08
C ASN A 142 -3.73 2.52 2.33
N TYR A 143 -3.86 3.40 1.34
CA TYR A 143 -3.51 4.83 1.46
C TYR A 143 -4.25 5.56 2.60
N PRO A 144 -5.53 5.27 2.91
CA PRO A 144 -6.20 5.89 4.04
C PRO A 144 -5.49 5.62 5.38
N LEU A 145 -5.10 4.37 5.64
CA LEU A 145 -4.34 4.05 6.86
C LEU A 145 -2.97 4.70 6.87
N LYS A 146 -2.24 4.64 5.74
CA LYS A 146 -0.94 5.32 5.59
C LYS A 146 -1.03 6.78 6.03
N ASN A 147 -1.97 7.52 5.45
CA ASN A 147 -2.13 8.96 5.71
C ASN A 147 -2.53 9.22 7.16
N ALA A 148 -3.38 8.38 7.75
CA ALA A 148 -3.75 8.50 9.14
C ALA A 148 -2.59 8.24 10.12
N ILE A 149 -1.73 7.25 9.84
CA ILE A 149 -0.50 7.00 10.62
C ILE A 149 0.43 8.22 10.54
N ILE A 150 0.70 8.70 9.33
CA ILE A 150 1.56 9.88 9.12
C ILE A 150 1.00 11.10 9.86
N ASN A 151 -0.30 11.36 9.74
CA ASN A 151 -0.95 12.49 10.41
C ASN A 151 -0.90 12.37 11.93
N TYR A 152 -1.09 11.18 12.49
CA TYR A 152 -0.94 10.97 13.93
C TYR A 152 0.48 11.33 14.39
N LEU A 153 1.51 10.81 13.71
CA LEU A 153 2.89 11.00 14.14
C LEU A 153 3.38 12.44 13.94
N THR A 154 2.94 13.12 12.87
CA THR A 154 3.36 14.50 12.57
C THR A 154 2.55 15.57 13.31
N GLN A 155 1.29 15.30 13.66
CA GLN A 155 0.39 16.30 14.25
C GLN A 155 -0.07 15.98 15.67
N GLY A 156 0.31 14.83 16.23
CA GLY A 156 -0.13 14.39 17.57
C GLY A 156 -1.65 14.20 17.65
N ASN A 157 -2.24 13.56 16.64
CA ASN A 157 -3.70 13.42 16.53
C ASN A 157 -4.14 11.94 16.49
N ALA A 158 -3.99 11.23 17.61
CA ALA A 158 -4.36 9.81 17.68
C ALA A 158 -5.87 9.58 17.45
N LEU A 159 -6.70 10.57 17.77
CA LEU A 159 -8.15 10.55 17.48
C LEU A 159 -8.45 10.50 15.98
N ALA A 160 -7.65 11.15 15.14
CA ALA A 160 -7.80 11.05 13.69
C ALA A 160 -7.47 9.63 13.18
N LEU A 161 -6.41 9.02 13.72
CA LEU A 161 -6.07 7.62 13.44
C LEU A 161 -7.18 6.67 13.90
N GLN A 162 -7.73 6.88 15.11
CA GLN A 162 -8.86 6.11 15.61
C GLN A 162 -10.07 6.19 14.68
N ARG A 163 -10.44 7.40 14.24
CA ARG A 163 -11.55 7.58 13.29
C ARG A 163 -11.30 6.85 11.98
N GLN A 164 -10.08 6.91 11.45
CA GLN A 164 -9.74 6.20 10.22
C GLN A 164 -9.83 4.68 10.41
N MET A 165 -9.32 4.15 11.54
CA MET A 165 -9.41 2.73 11.85
C MET A 165 -10.86 2.26 11.98
N ARG A 166 -11.71 3.02 12.69
CA ARG A 166 -13.13 2.70 12.80
C ARG A 166 -13.84 2.74 11.45
N GLN A 167 -13.51 3.69 10.57
CA GLN A 167 -14.04 3.71 9.20
C GLN A 167 -13.65 2.45 8.43
N LEU A 168 -12.38 2.05 8.47
CA LEU A 168 -11.92 0.82 7.82
C LEU A 168 -12.65 -0.41 8.38
N VAL A 169 -12.72 -0.55 9.71
CA VAL A 169 -13.39 -1.67 10.39
C VAL A 169 -14.89 -1.74 10.05
N ASN A 170 -15.56 -0.60 10.00
CA ASN A 170 -17.01 -0.55 9.76
C ASN A 170 -17.38 -0.72 8.28
N ASN A 171 -16.55 -0.20 7.37
CA ASN A 171 -16.89 -0.14 5.95
C ASN A 171 -16.39 -1.36 5.16
N TYR A 172 -15.29 -1.99 5.59
CA TYR A 172 -14.66 -3.07 4.84
C TYR A 172 -15.12 -4.42 5.41
N PRO A 173 -15.51 -5.39 4.55
CA PRO A 173 -15.71 -6.76 5.01
C PRO A 173 -14.45 -7.26 5.72
N LYS A 174 -14.60 -8.03 6.81
CA LYS A 174 -13.48 -8.51 7.64
C LYS A 174 -12.37 -9.18 6.83
N ILE A 175 -12.74 -10.01 5.86
CA ILE A 175 -11.77 -10.67 4.97
C ILE A 175 -10.96 -9.68 4.13
N VAL A 176 -11.54 -8.56 3.71
CA VAL A 176 -10.82 -7.49 2.99
C VAL A 176 -9.93 -6.73 3.97
N LEU A 177 -10.46 -6.36 5.14
CA LEU A 177 -9.71 -5.66 6.19
C LEU A 177 -8.42 -6.41 6.57
N ASP A 178 -8.52 -7.73 6.78
CA ASP A 178 -7.40 -8.58 7.14
C ASP A 178 -6.36 -8.73 6.01
N ASN A 179 -6.75 -8.46 4.75
CA ASN A 179 -5.90 -8.57 3.57
C ASN A 179 -5.49 -7.21 2.98
N LEU A 180 -5.81 -6.08 3.62
CA LEU A 180 -5.42 -4.74 3.14
C LEU A 180 -3.91 -4.63 2.94
N MET A 181 -3.47 -4.06 1.82
CA MET A 181 -2.04 -3.83 1.58
C MET A 181 -1.61 -2.56 2.32
N ASN A 182 -1.16 -2.73 3.56
CA ASN A 182 -0.77 -1.63 4.45
C ASN A 182 0.61 -1.09 4.07
N ILE A 183 0.63 0.08 3.45
CA ILE A 183 1.84 0.76 2.97
C ILE A 183 2.20 1.95 3.87
N LEU A 184 3.47 2.34 3.89
CA LEU A 184 3.92 3.64 4.43
C LEU A 184 4.54 4.53 3.35
N GLY A 185 5.12 3.92 2.32
CA GLY A 185 5.65 4.54 1.12
C GLY A 185 5.35 3.68 -0.10
N THR A 186 5.46 4.26 -1.28
CA THR A 186 5.34 3.58 -2.58
C THR A 186 6.21 4.32 -3.59
N HIS A 187 6.34 3.77 -4.79
CA HIS A 187 6.93 4.45 -5.93
C HIS A 187 6.20 5.73 -6.40
N ASP A 188 4.98 6.00 -5.93
CA ASP A 188 4.20 7.21 -6.29
C ASP A 188 4.11 8.23 -5.16
N THR A 189 4.83 7.99 -4.06
CA THR A 189 4.84 8.87 -2.90
C THR A 189 6.24 9.12 -2.40
N GLU A 190 6.41 10.15 -1.59
CA GLU A 190 7.65 10.36 -0.83
C GLU A 190 7.94 9.13 0.05
N ARG A 191 9.21 8.82 0.24
CA ARG A 191 9.66 7.79 1.18
C ARG A 191 9.30 8.21 2.60
N ILE A 192 8.92 7.24 3.43
CA ILE A 192 8.38 7.53 4.77
C ILE A 192 9.33 8.37 5.63
N ILE A 193 10.65 8.13 5.54
CA ILE A 193 11.63 8.92 6.29
C ILE A 193 11.69 10.38 5.83
N SER A 194 11.51 10.64 4.53
CA SER A 194 11.48 11.99 3.96
C SER A 194 10.18 12.72 4.25
N VAL A 195 9.07 12.00 4.49
CA VAL A 195 7.82 12.60 4.99
C VAL A 195 8.02 13.24 6.36
N PHE A 196 8.93 12.71 7.18
CA PHE A 196 9.25 13.23 8.51
C PHE A 196 10.40 14.25 8.49
N ALA A 197 10.81 14.71 7.31
CA ALA A 197 11.76 15.80 7.20
C ALA A 197 11.15 17.11 7.74
N PRO A 198 11.90 17.94 8.46
CA PRO A 198 11.40 19.26 8.85
C PRO A 198 11.30 20.22 7.66
N GLU A 199 12.06 19.96 6.59
CA GLU A 199 12.09 20.78 5.38
C GLU A 199 11.70 19.94 4.17
N HIS A 200 10.75 20.44 3.39
CA HIS A 200 10.31 19.83 2.15
C HIS A 200 10.73 20.69 0.95
N PRO A 201 11.70 20.25 0.14
CA PRO A 201 12.16 20.99 -1.01
C PRO A 201 11.07 21.15 -2.07
N LYS A 202 10.96 22.34 -2.65
CA LYS A 202 9.84 22.70 -3.54
C LYS A 202 10.14 22.40 -4.99
N THR A 203 11.39 22.58 -5.41
CA THR A 203 11.81 22.37 -6.79
C THR A 203 12.40 20.98 -6.99
N ARG A 204 12.38 20.49 -8.24
CA ARG A 204 13.01 19.22 -8.61
C ARG A 204 14.52 19.23 -8.32
N THR A 205 15.20 20.35 -8.55
CA THR A 205 16.64 20.49 -8.30
C THR A 205 16.96 20.39 -6.81
N GLU A 206 16.17 21.02 -5.95
CA GLU A 206 16.39 20.90 -4.51
C GLU A 206 16.07 19.48 -4.01
N GLN A 207 14.98 18.85 -4.49
CA GLN A 207 14.64 17.47 -4.13
C GLN A 207 15.74 16.47 -4.58
N ALA A 208 16.36 16.71 -5.74
CA ALA A 208 17.44 15.87 -6.25
C ALA A 208 18.71 15.94 -5.38
N ASN A 209 19.01 17.11 -4.83
CA ASN A 209 20.24 17.38 -4.08
C ASN A 209 20.03 17.36 -2.55
N TYR A 210 18.81 17.07 -2.09
CA TYR A 210 18.50 17.08 -0.67
C TYR A 210 19.13 15.90 0.05
N HIS A 211 19.74 16.20 1.20
CA HIS A 211 20.17 15.26 2.20
C HIS A 211 19.77 15.78 3.57
N MET A 212 19.03 14.96 4.32
CA MET A 212 18.56 15.33 5.64
C MET A 212 19.76 15.49 6.60
N PRO A 213 19.85 16.59 7.35
CA PRO A 213 20.89 16.75 8.36
C PRO A 213 20.85 15.60 9.39
N PRO A 214 22.00 15.12 9.92
CA PRO A 214 22.05 13.92 10.76
C PRO A 214 21.10 13.92 11.97
N VAL A 215 20.94 15.06 12.64
CA VAL A 215 20.01 15.20 13.78
C VAL A 215 18.57 14.98 13.34
N ASN A 216 18.16 15.60 12.23
CA ASN A 216 16.81 15.46 11.68
C ASN A 216 16.57 14.03 11.19
N TYR A 217 17.58 13.41 10.58
CA TYR A 217 17.52 12.02 10.14
C TYR A 217 17.31 11.07 11.33
N TYR A 218 18.03 11.29 12.43
CA TYR A 218 17.84 10.51 13.66
C TYR A 218 16.41 10.64 14.24
N LEU A 219 15.86 11.86 14.25
CA LEU A 219 14.48 12.09 14.69
C LEU A 219 13.46 11.42 13.76
N ALA A 220 13.66 11.53 12.44
CA ALA A 220 12.82 10.88 11.44
C ALA A 220 12.87 9.34 11.58
N LEU A 221 14.02 8.75 11.88
CA LEU A 221 14.14 7.31 12.16
C LEU A 221 13.27 6.86 13.33
N SER A 222 13.22 7.64 14.42
CA SER A 222 12.34 7.35 15.55
C SER A 222 10.87 7.33 15.12
N MET A 223 10.44 8.28 14.29
CA MET A 223 9.08 8.30 13.73
C MET A 223 8.82 7.12 12.77
N VAL A 224 9.80 6.72 11.95
CA VAL A 224 9.70 5.52 11.11
C VAL A 224 9.51 4.26 11.95
N LYS A 225 10.17 4.14 13.10
CA LYS A 225 9.98 3.01 14.03
C LYS A 225 8.55 2.98 14.57
N LEU A 226 7.98 4.12 14.99
CA LEU A 226 6.59 4.19 15.43
C LEU A 226 5.61 3.85 14.28
N ALA A 227 5.84 4.40 13.09
CA ALA A 227 5.01 4.17 11.91
C ALA A 227 5.00 2.68 11.50
N SER A 228 6.17 2.05 11.47
CA SER A 228 6.31 0.63 11.12
C SER A 228 5.72 -0.29 12.19
N ALA A 229 5.82 0.04 13.48
CA ALA A 229 5.09 -0.73 14.50
C ALA A 229 3.57 -0.68 14.28
N LEU A 230 3.00 0.48 13.96
CA LEU A 230 1.59 0.60 13.59
C LEU A 230 1.25 -0.20 12.34
N GLN A 231 2.07 -0.08 11.28
CA GLN A 231 1.90 -0.81 10.01
C GLN A 231 1.86 -2.33 10.22
N TYR A 232 2.73 -2.85 11.09
CA TYR A 232 2.84 -4.28 11.35
C TYR A 232 1.75 -4.80 12.28
N THR A 233 1.26 -4.00 13.23
CA THR A 233 0.38 -4.52 14.29
C THR A 233 -1.10 -4.24 14.07
N LEU A 234 -1.45 -3.26 13.22
CA LEU A 234 -2.84 -3.02 12.79
C LEU A 234 -3.35 -4.11 11.82
N PRO A 235 -4.67 -4.28 11.66
CA PRO A 235 -5.26 -5.20 10.67
C PRO A 235 -4.78 -4.95 9.25
N GLY A 236 -4.57 -6.01 8.48
CA GLY A 236 -4.02 -5.97 7.11
C GLY A 236 -2.59 -6.50 7.03
N VAL A 237 -2.06 -6.58 5.81
CA VAL A 237 -0.73 -7.12 5.47
C VAL A 237 0.25 -5.97 5.28
N PRO A 238 1.32 -5.86 6.09
CA PRO A 238 2.34 -4.82 5.90
C PRO A 238 3.09 -5.04 4.58
N CYS A 239 3.18 -4.00 3.76
CA CYS A 239 3.98 -3.96 2.54
C CYS A 239 5.06 -2.87 2.64
N ILE A 240 6.32 -3.28 2.56
CA ILE A 240 7.48 -2.41 2.67
C ILE A 240 7.87 -1.93 1.26
N TYR A 241 8.07 -0.63 1.10
CA TYR A 241 8.66 -0.09 -0.12
C TYR A 241 10.18 -0.19 -0.01
N TYR A 242 10.80 -0.91 -0.96
CA TYR A 242 12.23 -1.27 -0.88
C TYR A 242 13.10 -0.10 -0.46
N GLY A 243 13.99 -0.31 0.50
CA GLY A 243 14.89 0.74 0.98
C GLY A 243 14.36 1.53 2.17
N ASP A 244 13.05 1.50 2.44
CA ASP A 244 12.50 2.16 3.65
C ASP A 244 13.00 1.45 4.92
N GLU A 245 13.24 0.13 4.86
CA GLU A 245 13.79 -0.68 5.94
C GLU A 245 15.25 -0.39 6.28
N ILE A 246 15.97 0.30 5.38
CA ILE A 246 17.34 0.77 5.60
C ILE A 246 17.45 2.29 5.65
N GLY A 247 16.31 3.01 5.66
CA GLY A 247 16.24 4.45 5.85
C GLY A 247 16.63 5.27 4.62
N MET A 248 16.33 4.79 3.41
CA MET A 248 16.56 5.57 2.18
C MET A 248 15.69 6.83 2.13
N GLU A 249 16.31 7.95 1.76
CA GLU A 249 15.62 9.23 1.53
C GLU A 249 15.13 9.37 0.08
N GLY A 250 14.00 10.02 -0.12
CA GLY A 250 13.50 10.39 -1.44
C GLY A 250 12.14 11.08 -1.38
N PHE A 251 12.02 12.23 -2.02
CA PHE A 251 10.75 12.95 -2.16
C PHE A 251 9.91 12.37 -3.31
N LYS A 252 9.17 13.19 -4.03
CA LYS A 252 8.20 12.75 -5.04
C LYS A 252 8.90 12.09 -6.23
N ASP A 253 8.13 11.38 -7.06
CA ASP A 253 8.63 10.81 -8.31
C ASP A 253 9.41 11.88 -9.13
N PRO A 254 10.65 11.57 -9.57
CA PRO A 254 11.34 10.27 -9.53
C PRO A 254 12.24 10.01 -8.32
N PHE A 255 12.31 10.94 -7.36
CA PHE A 255 13.32 10.91 -6.30
C PHE A 255 13.06 9.84 -5.22
N CYS A 256 11.84 9.31 -5.10
CA CYS A 256 11.57 8.11 -4.29
C CYS A 256 12.07 6.81 -4.94
N ARG A 257 12.46 6.83 -6.22
CA ARG A 257 12.81 5.64 -7.03
C ARG A 257 14.33 5.48 -7.20
N LYS A 258 15.14 5.99 -6.25
CA LYS A 258 16.61 5.82 -6.22
C LYS A 258 16.99 4.33 -6.17
N THR A 259 18.14 3.99 -6.73
CA THR A 259 18.72 2.64 -6.61
C THR A 259 18.88 2.22 -5.15
N PHE A 260 18.70 0.93 -4.86
CA PHE A 260 18.86 0.39 -3.51
C PHE A 260 20.28 0.68 -2.97
N ALA A 261 20.35 1.23 -1.76
CA ALA A 261 21.60 1.70 -1.16
C ALA A 261 22.40 0.58 -0.44
N TRP A 262 22.83 -0.44 -1.18
CA TRP A 262 23.53 -1.63 -0.64
C TRP A 262 24.74 -1.30 0.25
N ASN A 263 25.45 -0.21 -0.04
CA ASN A 263 26.66 0.20 0.69
C ASN A 263 26.40 1.18 1.84
N ASN A 264 25.15 1.57 2.07
CA ASN A 264 24.78 2.56 3.09
C ASN A 264 23.45 2.16 3.77
N MET A 265 23.43 0.94 4.31
CA MET A 265 22.26 0.39 4.98
C MET A 265 22.25 0.76 6.46
N ASN A 266 21.13 1.28 6.97
CA ASN A 266 20.94 1.41 8.41
C ASN A 266 20.61 0.04 9.03
N SER A 267 21.63 -0.64 9.59
CA SER A 267 21.49 -1.98 10.18
C SER A 267 20.58 -2.01 11.41
N GLU A 268 20.49 -0.92 12.17
CA GLU A 268 19.60 -0.83 13.34
C GLU A 268 18.14 -0.81 12.90
N LEU A 269 17.82 -0.01 11.88
CA LEU A 269 16.47 0.02 11.31
C LEU A 269 16.12 -1.31 10.63
N LEU A 270 17.07 -1.94 9.93
CA LEU A 270 16.85 -3.26 9.34
C LEU A 270 16.53 -4.30 10.42
N SER A 271 17.29 -4.32 11.51
CA SER A 271 17.07 -5.21 12.66
C SER A 271 15.70 -4.95 13.31
N TRP A 272 15.27 -3.69 13.36
CA TRP A 272 13.95 -3.31 13.82
C TRP A 272 12.83 -3.91 12.94
N TYR A 273 12.92 -3.76 11.61
CA TYR A 273 11.95 -4.37 10.70
C TYR A 273 11.95 -5.90 10.76
N GLN A 274 13.12 -6.53 10.90
CA GLN A 274 13.24 -7.98 11.11
C GLN A 274 12.52 -8.41 12.39
N LYS A 275 12.73 -7.68 13.50
CA LYS A 275 12.05 -7.96 14.78
C LYS A 275 10.53 -7.82 14.67
N LEU A 276 10.04 -6.79 13.98
CA LEU A 276 8.60 -6.65 13.69
C LEU A 276 8.08 -7.80 12.82
N GLY A 277 8.87 -8.26 11.85
CA GLY A 277 8.57 -9.44 11.04
C GLY A 277 8.41 -10.71 11.85
N GLU A 278 9.28 -10.94 12.84
CA GLU A 278 9.14 -12.07 13.78
C GLU A 278 7.88 -11.95 14.64
N ILE A 279 7.60 -10.76 15.18
CA ILE A 279 6.38 -10.50 15.96
C ILE A 279 5.12 -10.76 15.13
N ARG A 280 5.11 -10.33 13.87
CA ARG A 280 3.96 -10.43 12.95
C ARG A 280 3.51 -11.86 12.66
N LYS A 281 4.39 -12.85 12.88
CA LYS A 281 4.10 -14.28 12.68
C LYS A 281 3.07 -14.82 13.67
N ASP A 282 2.80 -14.12 14.77
CA ASP A 282 1.75 -14.53 15.71
C ASP A 282 0.36 -14.52 15.04
N GLU A 283 -0.42 -15.58 15.28
CA GLU A 283 -1.72 -15.80 14.66
C GLU A 283 -2.73 -14.68 14.96
N ALA A 284 -2.58 -13.97 16.08
CA ALA A 284 -3.44 -12.83 16.41
C ALA A 284 -3.38 -11.74 15.34
N TYR A 285 -2.28 -11.63 14.59
CA TYR A 285 -2.19 -10.66 13.52
C TYR A 285 -2.79 -11.14 12.19
N LEU A 286 -3.06 -12.44 12.01
CA LEU A 286 -3.73 -12.98 10.82
C LEU A 286 -5.19 -12.54 10.77
N ASP A 287 -5.96 -12.89 11.81
CA ASP A 287 -7.42 -12.67 11.83
C ASP A 287 -7.95 -12.22 13.21
N GLY A 288 -7.07 -12.01 14.19
CA GLY A 288 -7.44 -11.63 15.55
C GLY A 288 -8.27 -10.34 15.60
N ILE A 289 -9.15 -10.27 16.60
CA ILE A 289 -10.09 -9.15 16.78
C ILE A 289 -9.31 -7.90 17.16
N TYR A 290 -9.51 -6.83 16.40
CA TYR A 290 -8.96 -5.51 16.72
C TYR A 290 -9.85 -4.81 17.76
N LEU A 291 -9.24 -4.37 18.86
CA LEU A 291 -9.91 -3.63 19.93
C LEU A 291 -9.08 -2.41 20.31
N GLU A 292 -9.74 -1.27 20.49
CA GLU A 292 -9.09 -0.06 21.03
C GLU A 292 -9.02 -0.18 22.55
N GLU A 293 -7.86 0.03 23.14
CA GLU A 293 -7.61 -0.16 24.58
C GLU A 293 -7.57 1.20 25.30
N PHE A 294 -6.75 2.14 24.80
CA PHE A 294 -6.66 3.49 25.34
C PHE A 294 -6.23 4.48 24.26
N ILE A 295 -6.98 5.56 24.10
CA ILE A 295 -6.69 6.62 23.13
C ILE A 295 -6.68 7.96 23.86
N SER A 296 -5.62 8.74 23.67
CA SER A 296 -5.54 10.14 24.07
C SER A 296 -5.10 10.99 22.87
N LYS A 297 -4.59 12.20 23.10
CA LYS A 297 -4.00 13.01 22.02
C LYS A 297 -2.75 12.32 21.45
N ASP A 298 -1.86 11.90 22.35
CA ASP A 298 -0.51 11.43 22.01
C ASP A 298 -0.35 9.91 22.12
N ILE A 299 -1.26 9.24 22.83
CA ILE A 299 -1.22 7.78 23.02
C ILE A 299 -2.25 7.10 22.13
N PHE A 300 -1.80 6.11 21.36
CA PHE A 300 -2.65 5.19 20.60
C PHE A 300 -2.37 3.76 21.06
N SER A 301 -3.27 3.19 21.85
CA SER A 301 -3.20 1.81 22.35
C SER A 301 -4.36 0.97 21.85
N PHE A 302 -4.05 -0.21 21.32
CA PHE A 302 -5.01 -1.17 20.80
C PHE A 302 -4.47 -2.59 20.96
N SER A 303 -5.33 -3.59 20.77
CA SER A 303 -4.94 -4.99 20.81
C SER A 303 -5.45 -5.79 19.62
N ARG A 304 -4.74 -6.88 19.33
CA ARG A 304 -5.20 -7.98 18.48
C ARG A 304 -5.43 -9.20 19.37
N SER A 305 -6.69 -9.60 19.51
CA SER A 305 -7.11 -10.68 20.43
C SER A 305 -7.42 -11.97 19.66
N LYS A 306 -6.91 -13.10 20.16
CA LYS A 306 -7.12 -14.43 19.59
C LYS A 306 -7.18 -15.47 20.72
N GLY A 307 -8.27 -16.22 20.81
CA GLY A 307 -8.45 -17.21 21.87
C GLY A 307 -8.41 -16.57 23.26
N ASP A 308 -7.49 -17.05 24.09
CA ASP A 308 -7.27 -16.65 25.49
C ASP A 308 -6.13 -15.63 25.65
N TYR A 309 -5.69 -14.98 24.59
CA TYR A 309 -4.65 -13.97 24.67
C TYR A 309 -4.92 -12.77 23.76
N LYS A 310 -4.26 -11.66 24.09
CA LYS A 310 -4.20 -10.47 23.25
C LYS A 310 -2.76 -9.97 23.13
N ILE A 311 -2.45 -9.37 22.00
CA ILE A 311 -1.22 -8.61 21.82
C ILE A 311 -1.59 -7.14 21.75
N MET A 312 -1.18 -6.40 22.79
CA MET A 312 -1.43 -4.97 22.93
C MET A 312 -0.26 -4.17 22.35
N THR A 313 -0.53 -3.29 21.41
CA THR A 313 0.43 -2.30 20.91
C THR A 313 0.11 -0.95 21.54
N ILE A 314 1.10 -0.31 22.15
CA ILE A 314 0.99 1.01 22.77
C ILE A 314 2.02 1.93 22.10
N VAL A 315 1.54 2.89 21.33
CA VAL A 315 2.38 3.93 20.72
C VAL A 315 2.25 5.21 21.52
N ASN A 316 3.38 5.73 21.99
CA ASN A 316 3.49 7.02 22.66
C ASN A 316 4.18 8.01 21.71
N ASN A 317 3.39 8.89 21.08
CA ASN A 317 3.88 9.98 20.24
C ASN A 317 3.93 11.32 21.00
N GLY A 318 4.00 11.26 22.33
CA GLY A 318 4.08 12.42 23.22
C GLY A 318 5.51 12.70 23.69
N ASP A 319 5.64 13.80 24.41
CA ASP A 319 6.87 14.25 25.06
C ASP A 319 6.99 13.82 26.53
N ALA A 320 5.95 13.13 27.05
CA ALA A 320 5.90 12.60 28.40
C ALA A 320 5.75 11.07 28.41
N ASP A 321 6.29 10.44 29.45
CA ASP A 321 6.14 9.02 29.70
C ASP A 321 4.68 8.66 30.01
N TYR A 322 4.24 7.52 29.50
CA TYR A 322 2.91 6.97 29.75
C TYR A 322 3.01 5.72 30.63
N TYR A 323 2.23 5.70 31.71
CA TYR A 323 2.23 4.61 32.68
C TYR A 323 0.90 3.86 32.65
N LEU A 324 0.96 2.54 32.72
CA LEU A 324 -0.19 1.66 32.85
C LEU A 324 0.17 0.43 33.69
N ASP A 325 -0.82 -0.18 34.32
CA ASP A 325 -0.61 -1.43 35.05
C ASP A 325 -0.84 -2.64 34.14
N ILE A 326 0.09 -3.60 34.19
CA ILE A 326 0.02 -4.87 33.48
C ILE A 326 0.12 -5.97 34.51
N GLU A 327 -0.92 -6.81 34.65
CA GLU A 327 -0.86 -7.90 35.63
C GLU A 327 0.28 -8.87 35.32
N LYS A 328 0.29 -9.41 34.10
CA LYS A 328 1.34 -10.29 33.60
C LYS A 328 1.38 -10.24 32.07
N GLY A 329 2.53 -9.92 31.51
CA GLY A 329 2.73 -9.89 30.07
C GLY A 329 4.16 -10.23 29.65
N TYR A 330 4.36 -10.24 28.34
CA TYR A 330 5.67 -10.38 27.72
C TYR A 330 5.85 -9.30 26.66
N ASP A 331 6.84 -8.42 26.86
CA ASP A 331 7.22 -7.37 25.92
C ASP A 331 7.98 -8.01 24.75
N LEU A 332 7.29 -8.11 23.61
CA LEU A 332 7.79 -8.77 22.41
C LEU A 332 8.92 -8.00 21.73
N LEU A 333 9.04 -6.69 21.95
CA LEU A 333 10.14 -5.90 21.38
C LEU A 333 11.43 -6.07 22.19
N ARG A 334 11.31 -6.20 23.51
CA ARG A 334 12.45 -6.26 24.45
C ARG A 334 12.75 -7.67 24.98
N ASP A 335 11.97 -8.67 24.57
CA ASP A 335 12.09 -10.08 24.95
C ASP A 335 12.14 -10.30 26.48
N LYS A 336 11.24 -9.63 27.21
CA LYS A 336 11.20 -9.68 28.68
C LYS A 336 9.78 -9.79 29.23
N HIS A 337 9.65 -10.47 30.36
CA HIS A 337 8.42 -10.45 31.15
C HIS A 337 8.19 -9.08 31.78
N VAL A 338 6.92 -8.66 31.85
CA VAL A 338 6.49 -7.39 32.44
C VAL A 338 5.30 -7.63 33.37
N SER A 339 5.26 -6.90 34.48
CA SER A 339 4.20 -6.98 35.50
C SER A 339 4.19 -5.72 36.37
N GLY A 340 3.05 -5.38 36.95
CA GLY A 340 2.85 -4.16 37.74
C GLY A 340 2.86 -2.90 36.87
N GLN A 341 3.32 -1.78 37.45
CA GLN A 341 3.41 -0.51 36.74
C GLN A 341 4.45 -0.59 35.62
N PHE A 342 3.99 -0.42 34.38
CA PHE A 342 4.79 -0.44 33.17
C PHE A 342 4.85 0.97 32.56
N CYS A 343 6.03 1.35 32.05
CA CYS A 343 6.26 2.65 31.43
C CYS A 343 6.51 2.48 29.92
N VAL A 344 5.74 3.22 29.11
CA VAL A 344 6.02 3.48 27.71
C VAL A 344 6.59 4.87 27.62
N THR A 345 7.91 4.98 27.43
CA THR A 345 8.61 6.26 27.42
C THR A 345 8.12 7.14 26.28
N ALA A 346 8.31 8.46 26.41
CA ALA A 346 8.05 9.42 25.34
C ALA A 346 8.66 8.98 23.99
N ASN A 347 7.96 9.23 22.88
CA ASN A 347 8.38 8.88 21.52
C ASN A 347 8.80 7.40 21.34
N SER A 348 8.08 6.48 21.97
CA SER A 348 8.40 5.04 21.92
C SER A 348 7.15 4.17 21.70
N VAL A 349 7.40 2.90 21.45
CA VAL A 349 6.35 1.89 21.29
C VAL A 349 6.67 0.66 22.13
N SER A 350 5.63 0.01 22.64
CA SER A 350 5.72 -1.32 23.26
C SER A 350 4.68 -2.24 22.65
N ILE A 351 5.03 -3.52 22.49
CA ILE A 351 4.14 -4.56 21.98
C ILE A 351 4.15 -5.70 22.99
N ILE A 352 3.02 -5.93 23.65
CA ILE A 352 2.95 -6.76 24.85
C ILE A 352 1.92 -7.85 24.66
N LYS A 353 2.36 -9.11 24.76
CA LYS A 353 1.46 -10.27 24.77
C LYS A 353 0.96 -10.51 26.19
N ILE A 354 -0.36 -10.61 26.36
CA ILE A 354 -1.06 -10.74 27.64
C ILE A 354 -2.04 -11.92 27.50
N HIS A 355 -2.02 -12.84 28.46
CA HIS A 355 -3.03 -13.91 28.57
C HIS A 355 -4.22 -13.37 29.37
N CYS A 356 -5.43 -13.55 28.82
CA CYS A 356 -6.68 -12.99 29.31
C CYS A 356 -7.48 -13.99 30.14
#